data_AF-A0A3D4B7M8-F1
#
_entry.id   AF-A0A3D4B7M8-F1
#
_cell.length_a   1.000
_cell.length_b   1.000
_cell.length_c   1.000
_cell.angle_alpha   90.00
_cell.angle_beta   90.00
_cell.angle_gamma   90.00
#
_symmetry.space_group_name_H-M   'P 1'
#
loop_
_entity.id
_entity.type
_entity.pdbx_description
1 polymer ?
#
loop_
_entity_poly.entity_id
_entity_poly.type
_entity_poly.pdbx_seq_one_letter_code
_entity_poly.pdbx_strand_id
1 'polypeptide(L)' 'MIMPEAVRTGGIMETKKIAAIAEIYYVQVSPHNPNNALCTVASLHVMAIIPNAPVMEFVDDQ' A
#
# COMPACT_ATOMS: atom_id res chain seq x y z
N MET A 1 4.83 4.79 -10.40
CA MET A 1 4.09 4.37 -9.19
C MET A 1 4.20 2.87 -9.09
N ILE A 2 4.49 2.34 -7.90
CA ILE A 2 4.50 0.90 -7.63
C ILE A 2 3.29 0.54 -6.78
N MET A 3 2.81 -0.70 -6.91
CA MET A 3 1.61 -1.16 -6.20
C MET A 3 1.88 -2.38 -5.32
N PRO A 4 2.69 -2.24 -4.26
CA PRO A 4 2.90 -3.29 -3.29
C PRO A 4 1.66 -3.44 -2.41
N GLU A 5 1.37 -4.67 -2.04
CA GLU A 5 0.18 -5.03 -1.27
C GLU A 5 0.57 -5.66 0.06
N ALA A 6 0.00 -5.20 1.16
CA ALA A 6 0.37 -5.68 2.49
C ALA A 6 0.26 -7.21 2.64
N VAL A 7 -0.71 -7.83 2.01
CA VAL A 7 -0.97 -9.29 2.10
C VAL A 7 -0.08 -10.14 1.20
N ARG A 8 0.47 -9.59 0.10
CA ARG A 8 1.35 -10.32 -0.83
C ARG A 8 2.83 -10.00 -0.65
N THR A 9 3.15 -8.82 -0.15
CA THR A 9 4.53 -8.29 -0.14
C THR A 9 5.28 -8.56 1.16
N GLY A 10 4.76 -9.44 2.03
CA GLY A 10 5.40 -9.80 3.30
C GLY A 10 4.87 -9.05 4.53
N GLY A 11 3.67 -8.47 4.46
CA GLY A 11 3.03 -7.79 5.59
C GLY A 11 3.16 -6.27 5.58
N ILE A 12 2.57 -5.64 6.60
CA ILE A 12 2.56 -4.18 6.79
C ILE A 12 4.00 -3.63 6.88
N MET A 13 4.85 -4.28 7.68
CA MET A 13 6.23 -3.80 7.90
C MET A 13 7.09 -3.88 6.64
N GLU A 14 6.98 -4.96 5.87
CA GLU A 14 7.76 -5.12 4.65
C GLU A 14 7.30 -4.14 3.57
N THR A 15 5.99 -3.93 3.46
CA THR A 15 5.42 -2.92 2.57
C THR A 15 5.90 -1.51 2.93
N LYS A 16 6.01 -1.18 4.23
CA LYS A 16 6.59 0.10 4.68
C LYS A 16 8.05 0.26 4.28
N LYS A 17 8.87 -0.79 4.40
CA LYS A 17 10.28 -0.73 3.96
C LYS A 17 10.39 -0.50 2.45
N ILE A 18 9.55 -1.17 1.67
CA ILE A 18 9.47 -0.95 0.21
C ILE A 18 9.10 0.49 -0.09
N ALA A 19 8.15 1.06 0.66
CA ALA A 19 7.78 2.46 0.50
C ALA A 19 8.90 3.44 0.85
N ALA A 20 9.69 3.16 1.88
CA ALA A 20 10.86 3.95 2.23
C ALA A 20 11.96 3.89 1.14
N ILE A 21 12.17 2.73 0.52
CA ILE A 21 13.08 2.61 -0.63
C ILE A 21 12.52 3.38 -1.83
N ALA A 22 11.22 3.26 -2.11
CA ALA A 22 10.56 3.96 -3.21
C ALA A 22 10.65 5.49 -3.06
N GLU A 23 10.58 6.00 -1.83
CA GLU A 23 10.71 7.41 -1.51
C GLU A 23 12.07 7.99 -1.96
N ILE A 24 13.16 7.25 -1.79
CA ILE A 24 14.51 7.66 -2.26
C ILE A 24 14.54 7.89 -3.77
N TYR A 25 13.75 7.12 -4.52
CA TYR A 25 13.65 7.23 -5.97
C TYR A 25 12.52 8.15 -6.43
N TYR A 26 11.91 8.92 -5.53
CA TYR A 26 10.74 9.77 -5.81
C TYR A 26 9.56 8.99 -6.42
N VAL A 27 9.46 7.69 -6.10
CA VAL A 27 8.41 6.82 -6.59
C VAL A 27 7.27 6.78 -5.57
N GLN A 28 6.07 7.08 -6.06
CA GLN A 28 4.83 6.96 -5.29
C GLN A 28 4.41 5.50 -5.13
N VAL A 29 3.82 5.19 -3.98
CA VAL A 29 3.30 3.87 -3.60
C VAL A 29 1.78 3.94 -3.51
N SER A 30 1.09 3.13 -4.31
CA SER A 30 -0.37 3.01 -4.27
C SER A 30 -0.72 1.54 -4.08
N PRO A 31 -1.19 1.09 -2.90
CA PRO A 31 -1.42 -0.33 -2.68
C PRO A 31 -2.39 -0.95 -3.69
N HIS A 32 -2.02 -2.10 -4.26
CA HIS A 32 -2.91 -2.94 -5.04
C HIS A 32 -3.85 -3.66 -4.07
N ASN A 33 -5.16 -3.42 -4.17
CA ASN A 33 -6.12 -3.93 -3.19
C ASN A 33 -7.43 -4.41 -3.87
N PRO A 34 -7.37 -5.45 -4.71
CA PRO A 34 -8.54 -6.08 -5.33
C PRO A 34 -9.23 -7.08 -4.38
N ASN A 35 -8.95 -7.01 -3.08
CA ASN A 35 -9.27 -8.06 -2.12
C ASN A 35 -10.37 -7.62 -1.15
N ASN A 36 -10.55 -8.40 -0.09
CA ASN A 36 -11.54 -8.15 0.95
C ASN A 36 -11.22 -6.94 1.86
N ALA A 37 -12.22 -6.54 2.66
CA ALA A 37 -12.15 -5.41 3.59
C ALA A 37 -10.95 -5.44 4.56
N LEU A 38 -10.47 -6.61 4.97
CA LEU A 38 -9.29 -6.71 5.85
C LEU A 38 -8.01 -6.24 5.14
N CYS A 39 -7.88 -6.57 3.85
CA CYS A 39 -6.75 -6.14 3.04
C CYS A 39 -6.79 -4.62 2.82
N THR A 40 -7.99 -4.05 2.64
CA THR A 40 -8.19 -2.60 2.58
C THR A 40 -7.72 -1.92 3.85
N VAL A 41 -8.14 -2.42 5.02
CA VAL A 41 -7.73 -1.85 6.31
C VAL A 41 -6.21 -1.98 6.50
N ALA A 42 -5.61 -3.12 6.19
CA ALA A 42 -4.16 -3.29 6.30
C ALA A 42 -3.38 -2.33 5.38
N SER A 43 -3.85 -2.16 4.14
CA SER A 43 -3.27 -1.22 3.18
C SER A 43 -3.44 0.23 3.64
N LEU A 44 -4.58 0.58 4.27
CA LEU A 44 -4.83 1.91 4.81
C LEU A 44 -3.89 2.23 5.95
N HIS A 45 -3.61 1.25 6.82
CA HIS A 45 -2.62 1.40 7.89
C HIS A 45 -1.22 1.69 7.34
N VAL A 46 -0.83 1.06 6.22
CA VAL A 46 0.44 1.37 5.55
C VAL A 46 0.43 2.80 5.00
N MET A 47 -0.62 3.19 4.28
CA MET A 47 -0.73 4.54 3.71
C MET A 47 -0.71 5.63 4.77
N ALA A 48 -1.29 5.40 5.94
CA ALA A 48 -1.32 6.35 7.04
C ALA A 48 0.08 6.62 7.66
N ILE A 49 1.06 5.73 7.44
CA ILE A 49 2.40 5.81 8.07
C ILE A 49 3.55 6.02 7.09
N ILE A 50 3.25 6.33 5.81
CA ILE A 50 4.24 6.64 4.76
C ILE A 50 3.90 7.95 4.05
N PRO A 51 4.89 8.76 3.64
CA PRO A 51 4.64 10.08 3.06
C PRO A 51 4.33 10.06 1.55
N ASN A 52 4.61 8.95 0.86
CA ASN A 52 4.53 8.81 -0.60
C ASN A 52 3.33 7.99 -1.09
N ALA A 53 2.18 8.10 -0.41
CA ALA A 53 0.97 7.33 -0.70
C ALA A 53 -0.23 8.22 -1.11
N PRO A 54 -0.39 8.53 -2.41
CA PRO A 54 -1.41 9.49 -2.86
C PRO A 54 -2.81 8.90 -2.99
N VAL A 55 -2.92 7.64 -3.42
CA VAL A 55 -4.20 6.96 -3.70
C VAL A 55 -4.10 5.47 -3.40
N MET A 56 -5.26 4.82 -3.24
CA MET A 56 -5.39 3.37 -3.13
C MET A 56 -6.45 2.88 -4.11
N GLU A 57 -6.24 1.70 -4.67
CA GLU A 57 -7.32 0.95 -5.30
C GLU A 57 -8.36 0.52 -4.26
N PHE A 58 -9.64 0.78 -4.54
CA PHE A 58 -10.76 0.34 -3.72
C PHE A 58 -11.79 -0.32 -4.62
N VAL A 59 -12.08 -1.59 -4.35
CA VAL A 59 -13.16 -2.33 -5.01
C VAL A 59 -14.41 -2.14 -4.17
N ASP A 60 -15.44 -1.55 -4.78
CA ASP A 60 -16.76 -1.40 -4.17
C ASP A 60 -17.61 -2.62 -4.55
N ASP A 61 -17.89 -3.50 -3.58
CA ASP A 61 -18.72 -4.70 -3.74
C ASP A 61 -20.24 -4.36 -3.74
N GLN A 62 -20.64 -3.26 -4.39
CA GLN A 62 -22.06 -2.94 -4.64
C GLN A 62 -22.66 -3.90 -5.68
#